data_AF-A0A7R8WRT2-F1
#
_entry.id   AF-A0A7R8WRT2-F1
#
_cell.length_a   1.000
_cell.length_b   1.000
_cell.length_c   1.000
_cell.angle_alpha   90.00
_cell.angle_beta   90.00
_cell.angle_gamma   90.00
#
_symmetry.space_group_name_H-M   'P 1'
#
loop_
_entity.id
_entity.type
_entity.pdbx_description
1 polymer ?
#
loop_
_entity_poly.entity_id
_entity_poly.type
_entity_poly.pdbx_seq_one_letter_code
_entity_poly.pdbx_strand_id
1 'polypeptide(L)'
;METTKIFNSGNSQAVRLPKKYRFKNNEAYISKIGDAVVIFPKKSGWSSLFESLDKFSEDIFEERNKPIKVLKKFKNIEPKNVCISSITASELWTGVHKSTNFEKNAIALEEFLSPLTILGYDEKASKIYGKIRSVLEKKGKIIGSMDLLISAHALSQELILVTNNVKEFKRVNGLSIENWT
;
A
#
# COMPACT_ATOMS: atom_id res chain seq x y z
N MET A 1 7.94 25.27 28.62
CA MET A 1 8.80 24.93 27.46
C MET A 1 10.14 24.45 27.98
N GLU A 2 10.72 23.40 27.39
CA GLU A 2 12.10 23.02 27.66
C GLU A 2 13.02 23.59 26.59
N THR A 3 14.22 23.99 27.00
CA THR A 3 15.26 24.44 26.09
C THR A 3 16.18 23.28 25.72
N THR A 4 16.80 23.38 24.56
CA THR A 4 17.86 22.47 24.14
C THR A 4 19.05 23.25 23.59
N LYS A 5 20.21 22.62 23.58
CA LYS A 5 21.44 23.19 23.02
C LYS A 5 21.47 23.00 21.51
N ILE A 6 21.76 24.10 20.82
CA ILE A 6 22.18 24.13 19.42
C ILE A 6 23.71 24.24 19.42
N PHE A 7 24.38 23.48 18.56
CA PHE A 7 25.84 23.51 18.44
C PHE A 7 26.26 23.33 16.98
N ASN A 8 27.48 23.76 16.66
CA ASN A 8 28.02 23.61 15.30
C ASN A 8 28.52 22.18 15.07
N SER A 9 28.28 21.67 13.88
CA SER A 9 28.75 20.38 13.38
C SER A 9 29.21 20.56 11.94
N GLY A 10 30.52 20.83 11.76
CA GLY A 10 31.06 21.25 10.47
C GLY A 10 30.41 22.56 9.99
N ASN A 11 29.95 22.58 8.74
CA ASN A 11 29.26 23.73 8.12
C ASN A 11 27.75 23.77 8.43
N SER A 12 27.29 23.09 9.48
CA SER A 12 25.87 22.99 9.84
C SER A 12 25.65 23.14 11.34
N GLN A 13 24.40 23.34 11.74
CA GLN A 13 23.98 23.34 13.14
C GLN A 13 23.26 22.04 13.48
N ALA A 14 23.46 21.56 14.70
CA ALA A 14 22.81 20.39 15.25
C ALA A 14 22.05 20.75 16.53
N VAL A 15 20.90 20.10 16.74
CA VAL A 15 20.05 20.29 17.92
C VAL A 15 20.10 19.02 18.78
N ARG A 16 20.43 19.13 20.07
CA ARG A 16 20.48 17.96 20.98
C ARG A 16 19.09 17.62 21.52
N LEU A 17 18.36 16.71 20.88
CA LEU A 17 17.03 16.32 21.38
C LEU A 17 17.11 15.60 22.75
N PRO A 18 16.46 16.11 23.81
CA PRO A 18 16.31 15.39 25.08
C PRO A 18 15.62 14.02 24.87
N LYS A 19 15.84 13.06 25.77
CA LYS A 19 15.39 11.66 25.60
C LYS A 19 13.91 11.54 25.23
N LYS A 20 13.04 12.37 25.83
CA LYS A 20 11.60 12.36 25.57
C LYS A 20 11.16 12.93 24.21
N TYR A 21 12.04 13.65 23.50
CA TYR A 21 11.79 14.25 22.18
C TYR A 21 12.53 13.53 21.04
N ARG A 22 13.15 12.37 21.31
CA ARG A 22 13.88 11.62 20.28
C ARG A 22 12.91 10.99 19.26
N PHE A 23 13.27 11.08 17.99
CA PHE A 23 12.61 10.30 16.94
C PHE A 23 13.08 8.84 16.98
N LYS A 24 12.20 7.92 16.56
CA LYS A 24 12.58 6.50 16.39
C LYS A 24 13.52 6.28 15.19
N ASN A 25 13.38 7.11 14.15
CA ASN A 25 14.15 7.01 12.91
C ASN A 25 15.30 8.03 12.91
N ASN A 26 16.33 7.75 12.10
CA ASN A 26 17.50 8.63 11.95
C ASN A 26 17.28 9.79 10.95
N GLU A 27 16.07 9.89 10.38
CA GLU A 27 15.68 10.94 9.44
C GLU A 27 14.36 11.58 9.88
N ALA A 28 14.24 12.89 9.64
CA ALA A 28 13.06 13.68 9.93
C ALA A 28 12.87 14.76 8.85
N TYR A 29 11.64 15.22 8.66
CA TYR A 29 11.39 16.42 7.87
C TYR A 29 11.70 17.66 8.72
N ILE A 30 12.29 18.67 8.08
CA ILE A 30 12.60 19.96 8.68
C ILE A 30 12.02 21.06 7.81
N SER A 31 11.35 22.04 8.42
CA SER A 31 10.81 23.22 7.74
C SER A 31 10.92 24.45 8.63
N LYS A 32 10.93 25.64 8.03
CA LYS A 32 10.93 26.93 8.74
C LYS A 32 9.58 27.61 8.56
N ILE A 33 8.92 27.96 9.67
CA ILE A 33 7.64 28.68 9.70
C ILE A 33 7.85 29.94 10.54
N GLY A 34 7.97 31.10 9.86
CA GLY A 34 8.42 32.34 10.51
C GLY A 34 9.80 32.15 11.14
N ASP A 35 9.90 32.43 12.44
CA ASP A 35 11.14 32.24 13.22
C ASP A 35 11.29 30.83 13.82
N ALA A 36 10.29 29.96 13.67
CA ALA A 36 10.31 28.61 14.21
C ALA A 36 10.92 27.61 13.21
N VAL A 37 11.76 26.71 13.72
CA VAL A 37 12.19 25.49 13.01
C VAL A 37 11.33 24.33 13.51
N VAL A 38 10.55 23.74 12.61
CA VAL A 38 9.67 22.60 12.91
C VAL A 38 10.33 21.33 12.39
N ILE A 39 10.55 20.38 13.29
CA ILE A 39 11.07 19.05 12.97
C ILE A 39 9.98 18.04 13.31
N PHE A 40 9.57 17.22 12.33
CA PHE A 40 8.55 16.21 12.52
C PHE A 40 9.03 14.87 11.96
N PRO A 41 8.61 13.73 12.53
CA PRO A 41 9.13 12.45 12.13
C PRO A 41 8.82 12.24 10.65
N LYS A 42 9.81 11.75 9.90
CA LYS A 42 9.54 11.09 8.63
C LYS A 42 8.79 9.81 9.00
N LYS A 43 7.45 9.90 9.08
CA LYS A 43 6.60 8.71 9.26
C LYS A 43 7.01 7.74 8.16
N SER A 44 7.13 6.45 8.50
CA SER A 44 7.07 5.44 7.44
C SER A 44 5.80 5.76 6.67
N GLY A 45 5.89 6.00 5.37
CA GLY A 45 4.70 6.26 4.57
C GLY A 45 3.68 5.10 4.67
N TRP A 46 4.12 3.94 5.19
CA TRP A 46 3.32 2.76 5.48
C TRP A 46 2.76 2.67 6.90
N SER A 47 3.03 3.61 7.80
CA SER A 47 2.62 3.47 9.21
C SER A 47 1.11 3.38 9.36
N SER A 48 0.36 4.21 8.64
CA SER A 48 -1.11 4.17 8.63
C SER A 48 -1.64 2.81 8.18
N LEU A 49 -1.07 2.26 7.10
CA LEU A 49 -1.44 0.93 6.58
C LEU A 49 -1.16 -0.17 7.59
N PHE A 50 0.00 -0.17 8.27
CA PHE A 50 0.33 -1.24 9.21
C PHE A 50 -0.42 -1.15 10.53
N GLU A 51 -0.73 0.06 10.98
CA GLU A 51 -1.54 0.31 12.17
C GLU A 51 -3.02 -0.04 11.92
N SER A 52 -3.54 0.23 10.72
CA SER A 52 -4.93 -0.09 10.39
C SER A 52 -5.22 -1.60 10.30
N LEU A 53 -4.22 -2.42 9.96
CA LEU A 53 -4.35 -3.88 9.99
C LEU A 53 -4.76 -4.43 11.36
N ASP A 54 -4.36 -3.77 12.46
CA ASP A 54 -4.74 -4.19 13.81
C ASP A 54 -6.16 -3.73 14.19
N LYS A 55 -6.70 -2.76 13.44
CA LYS A 55 -8.03 -2.15 13.68
C LYS A 55 -9.18 -2.90 13.05
N PHE A 56 -8.95 -3.73 12.02
CA PHE A 56 -10.01 -4.58 11.47
C PHE A 56 -10.57 -5.53 12.54
N SER A 57 -11.82 -5.93 12.42
CA SER A 57 -12.40 -7.02 13.21
C SER A 57 -11.97 -8.40 12.69
N GLU A 58 -12.18 -9.45 13.47
CA GLU A 58 -11.70 -10.80 13.18
C GLU A 58 -12.36 -11.43 11.94
N ASP A 59 -13.57 -11.00 11.60
CA ASP A 59 -14.37 -11.47 10.47
C ASP A 59 -13.95 -10.93 9.08
N ILE A 60 -12.97 -10.01 9.02
CA ILE A 60 -12.42 -9.50 7.74
C ILE A 60 -11.19 -10.31 7.29
N PHE A 61 -10.33 -10.70 8.24
CA PHE A 61 -9.07 -11.38 7.96
C PHE A 61 -8.98 -12.64 8.82
N GLU A 62 -9.28 -13.80 8.22
CA GLU A 62 -9.18 -15.11 8.88
C GLU A 62 -7.76 -15.39 9.41
N GLU A 63 -6.72 -14.85 8.77
CA GLU A 63 -5.34 -14.85 9.28
C GLU A 63 -4.70 -13.46 9.17
N ARG A 64 -4.52 -12.79 10.32
CA ARG A 64 -3.76 -11.52 10.43
C ARG A 64 -2.25 -11.73 10.43
N ASN A 65 -1.76 -12.79 9.78
CA ASN A 65 -0.33 -13.04 9.69
C ASN A 65 0.29 -11.95 8.83
N LYS A 66 0.90 -10.92 9.46
CA LYS A 66 1.73 -9.91 8.78
C LYS A 66 3.04 -10.58 8.40
N PRO A 67 3.23 -11.10 7.17
CA PRO A 67 4.40 -11.91 6.87
C PRO A 67 5.61 -10.99 6.94
N ILE A 68 6.62 -11.36 7.74
CA ILE A 68 7.82 -10.53 7.96
C ILE A 68 8.46 -10.15 6.61
N LYS A 69 8.38 -11.05 5.62
CA LYS A 69 8.85 -10.85 4.24
C LYS A 69 8.12 -9.71 3.52
N VAL A 70 6.80 -9.63 3.64
CA VAL A 70 5.98 -8.54 3.08
C VAL A 70 6.34 -7.21 3.76
N LEU A 71 6.42 -7.19 5.09
CA LEU A 71 6.81 -5.98 5.83
C LEU A 71 8.20 -5.47 5.42
N LYS A 72 9.17 -6.37 5.20
CA LYS A 72 10.51 -6.01 4.71
C LYS A 72 10.47 -5.43 3.29
N LYS A 73 9.63 -5.98 2.40
CA LYS A 73 9.43 -5.42 1.04
C LYS A 73 8.92 -3.99 1.11
N PHE A 74 7.84 -3.75 1.87
CA PHE A 74 7.27 -2.41 2.04
C PHE A 74 8.26 -1.41 2.66
N LYS A 75 9.11 -1.82 3.62
CA LYS A 75 10.13 -0.92 4.21
C LYS A 75 11.13 -0.37 3.19
N ASN A 76 11.34 -1.07 2.07
CA ASN A 76 12.29 -0.69 1.04
C ASN A 76 11.63 -0.01 -0.18
N ILE A 77 10.31 0.22 -0.13
CA ILE A 77 9.55 0.80 -1.24
C ILE A 77 8.81 2.04 -0.73
N GLU A 78 8.89 3.16 -1.45
CA GLU A 78 8.12 4.36 -1.11
C GLU A 78 6.63 4.18 -1.46
N PRO A 79 5.67 4.72 -0.68
CA PRO A 79 4.24 4.57 -0.97
C PRO A 79 3.81 4.98 -2.36
N LYS A 80 4.40 6.03 -2.92
CA LYS A 80 4.11 6.47 -4.30
C LYS A 80 4.39 5.41 -5.37
N ASN A 81 5.21 4.41 -5.07
CA ASN A 81 5.58 3.33 -6.00
C ASN A 81 4.68 2.09 -5.84
N VAL A 82 3.63 2.17 -5.02
CA VAL A 82 2.70 1.08 -4.77
C VAL A 82 1.28 1.62 -4.89
N CYS A 83 0.47 0.89 -5.62
CA CYS A 83 -0.91 1.26 -5.90
C CYS A 83 -1.82 0.05 -5.75
N ILE A 84 -3.12 0.32 -5.72
CA ILE A 84 -4.17 -0.69 -5.76
C ILE A 84 -5.14 -0.38 -6.89
N SER A 85 -5.61 -1.42 -7.58
CA SER A 85 -6.67 -1.26 -8.59
C SER A 85 -7.98 -0.85 -7.90
N SER A 86 -8.76 0.03 -8.53
CA SER A 86 -10.12 0.33 -8.06
C SER A 86 -10.99 -0.93 -7.95
N ILE A 87 -10.73 -1.95 -8.77
CA ILE A 87 -11.39 -3.26 -8.70
C ILE A 87 -11.11 -3.95 -7.36
N THR A 88 -9.84 -4.02 -6.95
CA THR A 88 -9.47 -4.60 -5.66
C THR A 88 -9.97 -3.75 -4.50
N ALA A 89 -9.97 -2.42 -4.63
CA ALA A 89 -10.59 -1.55 -3.64
C ALA A 89 -12.10 -1.84 -3.48
N SER A 90 -12.83 -2.10 -4.58
CA SER A 90 -14.23 -2.53 -4.53
C SER A 90 -14.42 -3.89 -3.83
N GLU A 91 -13.50 -4.84 -4.01
CA GLU A 91 -13.54 -6.12 -3.29
C GLU A 91 -13.36 -5.93 -1.78
N LEU A 92 -12.41 -5.08 -1.38
CA LEU A 92 -12.19 -4.74 0.04
C LEU A 92 -13.42 -4.09 0.66
N TRP A 93 -14.03 -3.11 -0.01
CA TRP A 93 -15.28 -2.49 0.44
C TRP A 93 -16.43 -3.49 0.52
N THR A 94 -16.50 -4.44 -0.41
CA THR A 94 -17.49 -5.53 -0.35
C THR A 94 -17.30 -6.38 0.90
N GLY A 95 -16.05 -6.67 1.29
CA GLY A 95 -15.72 -7.35 2.55
C GLY A 95 -16.20 -6.55 3.77
N VAL A 96 -15.93 -5.24 3.80
CA VAL A 96 -16.39 -4.34 4.87
C VAL A 96 -17.92 -4.32 4.98
N HIS A 97 -18.65 -4.22 3.87
CA HIS A 97 -20.11 -4.21 3.87
C HIS A 97 -20.73 -5.55 4.28
N LYS A 98 -20.03 -6.67 4.09
CA LYS A 98 -20.47 -8.00 4.54
C LYS A 98 -20.13 -8.27 6.01
N SER A 99 -19.26 -7.46 6.61
CA SER A 99 -18.80 -7.67 7.98
C SER A 99 -19.87 -7.36 9.02
N THR A 100 -19.73 -7.98 10.18
CA THR A 100 -20.57 -7.76 11.35
C THR A 100 -20.27 -6.42 12.03
N ASN A 101 -19.09 -5.83 11.77
CA ASN A 101 -18.61 -4.59 12.39
C ASN A 101 -18.31 -3.49 11.36
N PHE A 102 -19.33 -3.12 10.57
CA PHE A 102 -19.21 -2.18 9.45
C PHE A 102 -18.45 -0.88 9.79
N GLU A 103 -18.89 -0.13 10.80
CA GLU A 103 -18.30 1.18 11.12
C GLU A 103 -16.81 1.10 11.45
N LYS A 104 -16.43 0.11 12.28
CA LYS A 104 -15.04 -0.15 12.65
C LYS A 104 -14.19 -0.50 11.42
N ASN A 105 -14.72 -1.37 10.55
CA ASN A 105 -13.99 -1.84 9.38
C ASN A 105 -13.93 -0.81 8.25
N ALA A 106 -14.92 0.07 8.13
CA ALA A 106 -14.90 1.18 7.20
C ALA A 106 -13.76 2.16 7.55
N ILE A 107 -13.65 2.56 8.82
CA ILE A 107 -12.55 3.42 9.29
C ILE A 107 -11.19 2.72 9.08
N ALA A 108 -11.09 1.43 9.42
CA ALA A 108 -9.86 0.67 9.23
C ALA A 108 -9.46 0.58 7.74
N LEU A 109 -10.43 0.39 6.84
CA LEU A 109 -10.18 0.34 5.41
C LEU A 109 -9.77 1.69 4.83
N GLU A 110 -10.39 2.79 5.24
CA GLU A 110 -9.98 4.13 4.82
C GLU A 110 -8.53 4.41 5.23
N GLU A 111 -8.15 4.10 6.47
CA GLU A 111 -6.77 4.25 6.92
C GLU A 111 -5.79 3.32 6.21
N PHE A 112 -6.21 2.08 5.89
CA PHE A 112 -5.44 1.12 5.09
C PHE A 112 -5.16 1.63 3.67
N LEU A 113 -6.16 2.24 3.04
CA LEU A 113 -6.07 2.77 1.68
C LEU A 113 -5.37 4.14 1.62
N SER A 114 -5.37 4.91 2.71
CA SER A 114 -4.84 6.28 2.73
C SER A 114 -3.42 6.49 2.20
N PRO A 115 -2.43 5.58 2.38
CA PRO A 115 -1.11 5.77 1.82
C PRO A 115 -0.96 5.21 0.40
N LEU A 116 -1.98 4.51 -0.13
CA LEU A 116 -1.97 3.87 -1.44
C LEU A 116 -2.57 4.79 -2.50
N THR A 117 -1.99 4.74 -3.70
CA THR A 117 -2.65 5.32 -4.88
C THR A 117 -3.70 4.34 -5.40
N ILE A 118 -4.97 4.74 -5.45
CA ILE A 118 -6.02 3.94 -6.10
C ILE A 118 -6.06 4.32 -7.58
N LEU A 119 -5.72 3.37 -8.45
CA LEU A 119 -5.80 3.56 -9.91
C LEU A 119 -7.21 3.21 -10.40
N GLY A 120 -7.81 4.11 -11.20
CA GLY A 120 -9.11 3.88 -11.81
C GLY A 120 -9.02 2.94 -13.02
N TYR A 121 -9.95 1.98 -13.12
CA TYR A 121 -10.05 1.09 -14.27
C TYR A 121 -10.61 1.83 -15.50
N ASP A 122 -9.81 1.95 -16.56
CA ASP A 122 -10.10 2.79 -17.72
C ASP A 122 -10.40 2.01 -19.02
N GLU A 123 -10.59 2.75 -20.12
CA GLU A 123 -10.84 2.17 -21.43
C GLU A 123 -9.64 1.35 -21.96
N LYS A 124 -8.40 1.76 -21.62
CA LYS A 124 -7.18 1.02 -21.99
C LYS A 124 -7.19 -0.37 -21.35
N ALA A 125 -7.51 -0.45 -20.05
CA ALA A 125 -7.67 -1.70 -19.33
C ALA A 125 -8.79 -2.57 -19.94
N SER A 126 -9.92 -1.96 -20.33
CA SER A 126 -11.04 -2.66 -20.98
C SER A 126 -10.65 -3.33 -22.31
N LYS A 127 -9.85 -2.67 -23.15
CA LYS A 127 -9.34 -3.25 -24.40
C LYS A 127 -8.39 -4.42 -24.15
N ILE A 128 -7.49 -4.28 -23.17
CA ILE A 128 -6.57 -5.35 -22.76
C ILE A 128 -7.33 -6.55 -22.19
N TYR A 129 -8.37 -6.31 -21.39
CA TYR A 129 -9.24 -7.36 -20.87
C TYR A 129 -9.84 -8.22 -21.98
N GLY A 130 -10.43 -7.59 -23.02
CA GLY A 130 -11.02 -8.32 -24.15
C GLY A 130 -10.00 -9.21 -24.87
N LYS A 131 -8.78 -8.70 -25.06
CA LYS A 131 -7.67 -9.47 -25.64
C LYS A 131 -7.31 -10.68 -24.76
N ILE A 132 -7.15 -10.49 -23.45
CA ILE A 132 -6.78 -11.58 -22.55
C ILE A 132 -7.90 -12.64 -22.49
N ARG A 133 -9.17 -12.20 -22.32
CA ARG A 133 -10.34 -13.10 -22.25
C ARG A 133 -10.42 -13.99 -23.48
N SER A 134 -10.35 -13.41 -24.69
CA SER A 134 -10.42 -14.17 -25.95
C SER A 134 -9.29 -15.22 -26.06
N VAL A 135 -8.07 -14.87 -25.63
CA VAL A 135 -6.93 -15.80 -25.66
C VAL A 135 -7.09 -16.93 -24.65
N LEU A 136 -7.61 -16.65 -23.45
CA LEU A 136 -7.83 -17.66 -22.42
C LEU A 136 -8.96 -18.63 -22.80
N GLU A 137 -10.06 -18.11 -23.34
CA GLU A 137 -11.20 -18.91 -23.80
C GLU A 137 -10.80 -19.87 -24.92
N LYS A 138 -10.05 -19.39 -25.93
CA LYS A 138 -9.50 -20.25 -27.00
C LYS A 138 -8.61 -21.37 -26.48
N LYS A 139 -7.98 -21.19 -25.31
CA LYS A 139 -7.11 -22.17 -24.66
C LYS A 139 -7.84 -23.03 -23.62
N GLY A 140 -9.17 -22.86 -23.46
CA GLY A 140 -9.96 -23.55 -22.44
C GLY A 140 -9.54 -23.22 -21.01
N LYS A 141 -8.91 -22.05 -20.77
CA LYS A 141 -8.44 -21.64 -19.44
C LYS A 141 -9.45 -20.70 -18.79
N ILE A 142 -9.73 -20.94 -17.51
CA ILE A 142 -10.58 -20.09 -16.68
C ILE A 142 -9.69 -19.30 -15.71
N ILE A 143 -10.10 -18.07 -15.45
CA ILE A 143 -9.59 -17.18 -14.41
C ILE A 143 -10.79 -16.47 -13.80
N GLY A 144 -10.75 -16.19 -12.49
CA GLY A 144 -11.77 -15.40 -11.82
C GLY A 144 -12.11 -14.12 -12.57
N SER A 145 -13.37 -13.68 -12.54
CA SER A 145 -13.81 -12.48 -13.26
C SER A 145 -13.08 -11.23 -12.77
N MET A 146 -12.96 -11.06 -11.45
CA MET A 146 -12.22 -9.96 -10.83
C MET A 146 -10.71 -10.07 -11.08
N ASP A 147 -10.13 -11.27 -10.92
CA ASP A 147 -8.72 -11.52 -11.23
C ASP A 147 -8.37 -11.17 -12.67
N LEU A 148 -9.26 -11.42 -13.63
CA LEU A 148 -9.02 -11.01 -15.01
C LEU A 148 -9.05 -9.48 -15.19
N LEU A 149 -9.99 -8.79 -14.54
CA LEU A 149 -10.03 -7.33 -14.55
C LEU A 149 -8.75 -6.74 -13.94
N ILE A 150 -8.30 -7.27 -12.79
CA ILE A 150 -7.06 -6.87 -12.12
C ILE A 150 -5.85 -7.14 -13.01
N SER A 151 -5.79 -8.31 -13.65
CA SER A 151 -4.72 -8.67 -14.60
C SER A 151 -4.67 -7.71 -15.78
N ALA A 152 -5.83 -7.39 -16.36
CA ALA A 152 -5.93 -6.48 -17.49
C ALA A 152 -5.51 -5.06 -17.11
N HIS A 153 -5.86 -4.62 -15.90
CA HIS A 153 -5.50 -3.32 -15.38
C HIS A 153 -4.00 -3.20 -15.10
N ALA A 154 -3.40 -4.20 -14.43
CA ALA A 154 -1.96 -4.21 -14.20
C ALA A 154 -1.17 -4.22 -15.52
N LEU A 155 -1.61 -5.04 -16.50
CA LEU A 155 -0.97 -5.11 -17.80
C LEU A 155 -1.16 -3.83 -18.62
N SER A 156 -2.31 -3.16 -18.54
CA SER A 156 -2.53 -1.89 -19.25
C SER A 156 -1.69 -0.74 -18.71
N GLN A 157 -1.32 -0.78 -17.43
CA GLN A 157 -0.46 0.20 -16.78
C GLN A 157 1.03 -0.20 -16.77
N GLU A 158 1.39 -1.34 -17.38
CA GLU A 158 2.75 -1.88 -17.41
C GLU A 158 3.35 -2.10 -16.00
N LEU A 159 2.48 -2.48 -15.05
CA LEU A 159 2.84 -2.67 -13.64
C LEU A 159 3.12 -4.14 -13.30
N ILE A 160 3.84 -4.33 -12.20
CA ILE A 160 4.04 -5.63 -11.56
C ILE A 160 2.85 -5.93 -10.67
N LEU A 161 2.18 -7.06 -10.89
CA LEU A 161 1.12 -7.54 -10.01
C LEU A 161 1.72 -8.32 -8.84
N VAL A 162 1.51 -7.85 -7.62
CA VAL A 162 1.88 -8.58 -6.39
C VAL A 162 0.73 -9.48 -5.98
N THR A 163 0.94 -10.79 -5.92
CA THR A 163 -0.11 -11.76 -5.57
C THR A 163 0.47 -13.03 -4.94
N ASN A 164 -0.28 -13.63 -4.02
CA ASN A 164 -0.01 -14.98 -3.51
C ASN A 164 -0.57 -16.07 -4.46
N ASN A 165 -1.55 -15.75 -5.31
CA ASN A 165 -2.17 -16.67 -6.27
C ASN A 165 -1.42 -16.72 -7.61
N VAL A 166 -0.11 -16.95 -7.56
CA VAL A 166 0.78 -16.91 -8.74
C VAL A 166 0.30 -17.87 -9.85
N LYS A 167 -0.27 -19.03 -9.49
CA LYS A 167 -0.71 -20.05 -10.45
C LYS A 167 -1.84 -19.55 -11.36
N GLU A 168 -2.75 -18.74 -10.82
CA GLU A 168 -3.89 -18.19 -11.57
C GLU A 168 -3.43 -17.09 -12.53
N PHE A 169 -2.68 -16.12 -12.02
CA PHE A 169 -2.23 -14.96 -12.80
C PHE A 169 -1.19 -15.30 -13.87
N LYS A 170 -0.38 -16.35 -13.68
CA LYS A 170 0.57 -16.84 -14.72
C LYS A 170 -0.11 -17.30 -16.01
N ARG A 171 -1.43 -17.48 -16.03
CA ARG A 171 -2.19 -17.81 -17.25
C ARG A 171 -2.25 -16.62 -18.23
N VAL A 172 -2.08 -15.39 -17.73
CA VAL A 172 -2.11 -14.16 -18.52
C VAL A 172 -0.74 -13.90 -19.13
N ASN A 173 -0.66 -13.95 -20.46
CA ASN A 173 0.60 -13.75 -21.17
C ASN A 173 1.07 -12.29 -21.08
N GLY A 174 2.34 -12.06 -20.73
CA GLY A 174 2.94 -10.73 -20.63
C GLY A 174 2.73 -10.01 -19.29
N LEU A 175 1.99 -10.60 -18.35
CA LEU A 175 1.80 -10.03 -17.02
C LEU A 175 3.02 -10.28 -16.13
N SER A 176 3.64 -9.22 -15.64
CA SER A 176 4.72 -9.28 -14.64
C SER A 176 4.14 -9.55 -13.25
N ILE A 177 4.68 -10.54 -12.54
CA ILE A 177 4.13 -11.00 -11.25
C ILE A 177 5.25 -11.13 -10.21
N GLU A 178 4.99 -10.64 -9.00
CA GLU A 178 5.80 -10.92 -7.82
C GLU A 178 4.98 -11.62 -6.73
N ASN A 179 5.62 -12.52 -5.99
CA ASN A 179 5.06 -13.11 -4.76
C ASN A 179 5.92 -12.68 -3.57
N TRP A 180 5.30 -12.02 -2.59
CA TRP A 180 5.98 -11.50 -1.40
C TRP A 180 5.80 -12.36 -0.15
N THR A 181 5.01 -13.43 -0.24
CA THR A 181 4.86 -14.45 0.79
C THR A 181 5.87 -15.58 0.62
#